data_AF-A0A3B0TH01-F1
#
_entry.id   AF-A0A3B0TH01-F1
#
_cell.length_a   1.000
_cell.length_b   1.000
_cell.length_c   1.000
_cell.angle_alpha   90.00
_cell.angle_beta   90.00
_cell.angle_gamma   90.00
#
_symmetry.space_group_name_H-M   'P 1'
#
loop_
_entity.id
_entity.type
_entity.pdbx_description
1 polymer ?
#
loop_
_entity_poly.entity_id
_entity_poly.type
_entity_poly.pdbx_seq_one_letter_code
_entity_poly.pdbx_strand_id
1 'polypeptide(L)' 'AHPVNTMKRGFSITRDARGNVIRSVKAIAPESVLKTELVDGIIKSKVELN' A
#
# COMPACT_ATOMS: atom_id res chain seq x y z
N ALA A 1 14.50 -10.35 16.63
CA ALA A 1 14.54 -9.28 15.62
C ALA A 1 14.10 -7.96 16.28
N HIS A 2 14.89 -6.89 16.19
CA HIS A 2 14.55 -5.60 16.82
C HIS A 2 13.73 -4.72 15.84
N PRO A 3 12.60 -4.12 16.26
CA PRO A 3 11.72 -3.30 15.40
C PRO A 3 12.44 -2.17 14.66
N VAL A 4 13.45 -1.56 15.31
CA VAL A 4 14.30 -0.51 14.73
C VAL A 4 14.98 -0.94 13.42
N ASN A 5 15.43 -2.19 13.31
CA ASN A 5 16.07 -2.67 12.08
C ASN A 5 15.07 -2.86 10.94
N THR A 6 13.79 -3.07 11.25
CA THR A 6 12.71 -3.13 10.27
C THR A 6 12.34 -1.73 9.79
N MET A 7 12.25 -0.75 10.69
CA MET A 7 12.00 0.65 10.29
C MET A 7 13.15 1.25 9.46
N LYS A 8 14.42 0.90 9.77
CA LYS A 8 15.60 1.32 9.00
C LYS A 8 15.61 0.82 7.55
N ARG A 9 14.94 -0.30 7.24
CA ARG A 9 14.84 -0.83 5.87
C ARG A 9 13.83 -0.07 5.01
N GLY A 10 13.04 0.80 5.61
CA GLY A 10 11.87 1.39 4.98
C GLY A 10 10.72 0.39 4.89
N PHE A 11 9.52 0.92 4.88
CA PHE A 11 8.30 0.16 4.61
C PHE A 11 7.44 0.97 3.67
N SER A 12 6.66 0.28 2.84
CA SER A 12 5.59 0.90 2.08
C SER A 12 4.25 0.63 2.76
N ILE A 13 3.33 1.59 2.66
CA ILE A 13 1.94 1.39 3.09
C ILE A 13 1.04 1.59 1.89
N THR A 14 0.30 0.56 1.52
CA THR A 14 -0.74 0.66 0.50
C THR A 14 -2.09 0.94 1.13
N ARG A 15 -2.77 1.95 0.60
CA ARG A 15 -4.09 2.42 1.02
C ARG A 15 -5.06 2.39 -0.14
N ASP A 16 -6.34 2.20 0.18
CA ASP A 16 -7.43 2.36 -0.79
C ASP A 16 -7.67 3.86 -1.12
N ALA A 17 -8.60 4.12 -2.03
CA ALA A 17 -8.98 5.49 -2.41
C ALA A 17 -9.53 6.33 -1.24
N ARG A 18 -10.02 5.68 -0.18
CA ARG A 18 -10.57 6.30 1.04
C ARG A 18 -9.50 6.51 2.12
N GLY A 19 -8.27 6.03 1.89
CA GLY A 19 -7.14 6.13 2.83
C GLY A 19 -7.01 4.97 3.81
N ASN A 20 -7.85 3.94 3.72
CA ASN A 20 -7.77 2.77 4.61
C ASN A 20 -6.58 1.89 4.23
N VAL A 21 -5.84 1.41 5.24
CA VAL A 21 -4.74 0.48 5.02
C VAL A 21 -5.28 -0.85 4.52
N ILE A 22 -4.76 -1.31 3.40
CA ILE A 22 -5.14 -2.58 2.80
C ILE A 22 -4.37 -3.69 3.51
N ARG A 23 -5.10 -4.67 4.06
CA ARG A 23 -4.53 -5.82 4.77
C ARG A 23 -4.69 -7.14 4.05
N SER A 24 -5.56 -7.20 3.04
CA SER A 24 -5.84 -8.39 2.25
C SER A 24 -6.29 -8.00 0.85
N VAL A 25 -5.85 -8.76 -0.16
CA VAL A 25 -6.29 -8.60 -1.55
C VAL A 25 -7.81 -8.78 -1.71
N LYS A 26 -8.46 -9.54 -0.81
CA LYS A 26 -9.93 -9.75 -0.83
C LYS A 26 -10.72 -8.46 -0.57
N ALA A 27 -10.09 -7.44 0.01
CA ALA A 27 -10.72 -6.14 0.25
C ALA A 27 -10.60 -5.18 -0.95
N ILE A 28 -9.96 -5.61 -2.04
CA ILE A 28 -9.70 -4.79 -3.22
C ILE A 28 -10.72 -5.14 -4.30
N ALA A 29 -11.44 -4.13 -4.79
CA ALA A 29 -12.31 -4.29 -5.95
C ALA A 29 -11.52 -4.12 -7.26
N PRO A 30 -11.92 -4.80 -8.34
CA PRO A 30 -11.51 -4.47 -9.70
C PRO A 30 -11.57 -2.97 -9.99
N GLU A 31 -10.68 -2.47 -10.85
CA GLU A 31 -10.61 -1.07 -11.27
C GLU A 31 -10.33 -0.07 -10.12
N SER A 32 -10.08 -0.56 -8.90
CA SER A 32 -9.77 0.30 -7.75
C SER A 32 -8.46 1.06 -7.96
N VAL A 33 -8.43 2.30 -7.47
CA VAL A 33 -7.21 3.08 -7.35
C VAL A 33 -6.59 2.83 -5.99
N LEU A 34 -5.33 2.41 -5.99
CA LEU A 34 -4.51 2.20 -4.80
C LEU A 34 -3.45 3.30 -4.70
N LYS A 35 -3.11 3.68 -3.47
CA LYS A 35 -2.00 4.59 -3.18
C LYS A 35 -0.97 3.86 -2.34
N THR A 36 0.25 3.78 -2.81
CA THR A 36 1.37 3.24 -2.04
C THR A 36 2.28 4.38 -1.63
N GLU A 37 2.38 4.59 -0.32
CA GLU A 37 3.24 5.60 0.29
C GLU A 37 4.65 5.02 0.48
N LEU A 38 5.66 5.75 0.00
CA LEU A 38 7.08 5.51 0.16
C LEU A 38 7.70 6.65 0.98
N VAL A 39 8.97 6.52 1.35
CA VAL A 39 9.67 7.53 2.16
C VAL A 39 9.76 8.90 1.48
N ASP A 40 9.70 8.95 0.15
CA ASP A 40 9.96 10.11 -0.68
C ASP A 40 8.80 10.45 -1.64
N GLY A 41 7.67 9.76 -1.53
CA GLY A 41 6.55 10.01 -2.44
C GLY A 41 5.41 9.01 -2.36
N ILE A 42 4.49 9.15 -3.31
CA ILE A 42 3.27 8.35 -3.40
C ILE A 42 3.13 7.81 -4.82
N ILE A 43 3.00 6.49 -4.95
CA ILE A 43 2.62 5.82 -6.20
C ILE A 43 1.10 5.69 -6.24
N LYS A 44 0.48 6.02 -7.38
CA LYS A 44 -0.91 5.71 -7.68
C LYS A 44 -0.98 4.55 -8.67
N SER A 45 -1.75 3.53 -8.35
CA SER A 45 -1.91 2.32 -9.17
C SER A 45 -3.39 2.05 -9.44
N LYS A 46 -3.70 1.47 -10.59
CA LYS A 46 -5.04 0.99 -10.94
C LYS A 46 -5.03 -0.54 -10.94
N VAL A 47 -6.03 -1.16 -10.34
CA VAL A 47 -6.16 -2.63 -10.26
C VAL A 47 -6.81 -3.13 -11.55
N GLU A 48 -6.15 -4.08 -12.20
CA GLU A 48 -6.68 -4.81 -13.36
C GLU A 48 -7.27 -6.16 -12.91
N LEU A 49 -8.30 -6.63 -13.62
CA LEU A 49 -8.84 -7.98 -13.47
C LEU A 49 -7.95 -8.97 -14.23
N ASN A 50 -7.43 -9.97 -13.52
CA ASN A 50 -6.78 -11.15 -14.10
C ASN A 50 -7.62 -12.40 -13.82
#